data_AF-A0A562JBW3-F1
#
_entry.id   AF-A0A562JBW3-F1
#
_cell.length_a   1.000
_cell.length_b   1.000
_cell.length_c   1.000
_cell.angle_alpha   90.00
_cell.angle_beta   90.00
_cell.angle_gamma   90.00
#
_symmetry.space_group_name_H-M   'P 1'
#
loop_
_entity.id
_entity.type
_entity.pdbx_description
1 polymer ?
#
loop_
_entity_poly.entity_id
_entity_poly.type
_entity_poly.pdbx_seq_one_letter_code
_entity_poly.pdbx_strand_id
1 'polypeptide(L)' 'MFKFIKNWLERLAKENEKSFGSGRLDCCDLNRPKNINVQTSNNTNKK' A
#
# COMPACT_ATOMS: atom_id res chain seq x y z
N MET A 1 -28.23 -11.58 1.24
CA MET A 1 -27.42 -10.81 2.21
C MET A 1 -25.98 -10.58 1.76
N PHE A 2 -25.18 -11.62 1.47
CA PHE A 2 -23.76 -11.50 1.10
C PHE A 2 -23.44 -10.61 -0.12
N LYS A 3 -24.34 -10.50 -1.09
CA LYS A 3 -24.11 -9.75 -2.34
C LYS A 3 -24.04 -8.23 -2.11
N PHE A 4 -24.82 -7.70 -1.18
CA PHE A 4 -24.78 -6.28 -0.80
C PHE A 4 -23.48 -5.92 -0.09
N ILE A 5 -23.04 -6.79 0.82
CA ILE A 5 -21.79 -6.61 1.57
C ILE A 5 -20.59 -6.64 0.62
N LYS A 6 -20.57 -7.59 -0.34
CA LYS A 6 -19.52 -7.63 -1.39
C LYS A 6 -19.48 -6.34 -2.20
N ASN A 7 -20.63 -5.86 -2.67
CA ASN A 7 -20.70 -4.65 -3.48
C ASN A 7 -20.29 -3.39 -2.71
N TRP A 8 -20.56 -3.35 -1.40
CA TRP A 8 -20.11 -2.29 -0.52
C TRP A 8 -18.60 -2.34 -0.27
N LEU A 9 -18.04 -3.52 0.01
CA LEU A 9 -16.59 -3.74 0.15
C LEU A 9 -15.83 -3.35 -1.12
N GLU A 10 -16.36 -3.68 -2.30
CA GLU A 10 -15.73 -3.35 -3.58
C GLU A 10 -15.69 -1.83 -3.82
N ARG A 11 -16.77 -1.11 -3.46
CA ARG A 11 -16.79 0.36 -3.51
C ARG A 11 -15.82 0.98 -2.51
N LEU A 12 -15.72 0.45 -1.30
CA LEU A 12 -14.76 0.91 -0.31
C LEU A 12 -13.31 0.69 -0.76
N ALA A 13 -13.00 -0.49 -1.31
CA ALA A 13 -11.67 -0.78 -1.85
C ALA A 13 -11.29 0.23 -2.94
N LYS A 14 -12.21 0.50 -3.88
CA LYS A 14 -11.98 1.46 -4.96
C LYS A 14 -11.74 2.89 -4.48
N GLU A 15 -12.45 3.34 -3.46
CA GLU A 15 -12.22 4.68 -2.88
C GLU A 15 -10.92 4.72 -2.06
N ASN A 16 -10.59 3.65 -1.32
CA ASN A 16 -9.31 3.55 -0.62
C ASN A 16 -8.13 3.59 -1.61
N GLU A 17 -8.19 2.89 -2.73
CA GLU A 17 -7.15 2.95 -3.78
C GLU A 17 -6.99 4.35 -4.37
N LYS A 18 -8.06 5.13 -4.50
CA LYS A 18 -7.98 6.52 -4.97
C LYS A 18 -7.35 7.46 -3.94
N SER A 19 -7.70 7.31 -2.67
CA SER A 19 -7.23 8.21 -1.60
C SER A 19 -5.81 7.88 -1.14
N PHE A 20 -5.46 6.59 -1.09
CA PHE A 20 -4.22 6.09 -0.51
C PHE A 20 -3.26 5.50 -1.55
N GLY A 21 -3.70 5.31 -2.79
CA GLY A 21 -2.96 4.59 -3.82
C GLY A 21 -3.12 3.07 -3.70
N SER A 22 -2.53 2.35 -4.66
CA SER A 22 -2.47 0.88 -4.66
C SER A 22 -1.32 0.31 -3.82
N GLY A 23 -0.56 1.17 -3.16
CA GLY A 23 0.52 0.78 -2.26
C GLY A 23 0.00 0.30 -0.91
N ARG A 24 0.79 -0.51 -0.21
CA ARG A 24 0.52 -0.81 1.19
C ARG A 24 0.62 0.49 1.98
N LEU A 25 -0.39 0.79 2.77
CA LEU A 25 -0.37 1.93 3.69
C LEU A 25 0.50 1.58 4.90
N ASP A 26 1.82 1.49 4.67
CA ASP A 26 2.76 1.26 5.75
C ASP A 26 2.97 2.59 6.50
N CYS A 27 2.71 2.56 7.81
CA CYS A 27 2.82 3.74 8.70
C CYS A 27 4.21 4.40 8.61
N CYS A 28 5.23 3.62 8.25
CA CYS A 28 6.61 4.09 8.05
C CYS A 28 6.80 4.96 6.79
N ASP A 29 5.96 4.81 5.76
CA ASP A 29 6.07 5.57 4.51
C ASP A 29 5.24 6.86 4.51
N LEU A 30 4.25 6.97 5.40
CA LEU A 30 3.35 8.13 5.48
C LEU A 30 4.08 9.42 5.90
N ASN A 31 5.21 9.30 6.62
CA ASN A 31 6.05 10.43 7.02
C ASN A 31 7.50 10.27 6.53
N ARG A 32 7.75 9.45 5.51
CA ARG A 32 9.12 9.34 4.98
C ARG A 32 9.39 10.58 4.12
N PRO A 33 10.29 11.50 4.52
CA PRO A 33 10.70 12.56 3.62
C PRO A 33 11.25 11.88 2.37
N LYS A 34 10.74 12.27 1.19
CA LYS A 34 11.19 11.83 -0.13
C LYS A 34 12.61 12.34 -0.37
N ASN A 35 13.57 11.84 0.41
CA ASN A 35 14.97 12.03 0.11
C ASN A 35 15.28 11.05 -1.02
N ILE A 36 15.53 11.63 -2.18
CA ILE A 36 15.93 11.00 -3.43
C ILE A 36 17.30 10.33 -3.19
N ASN A 37 17.36 9.20 -2.49
CA ASN A 37 18.47 8.25 -2.46
C ASN A 37 18.13 7.11 -1.49
N VAL A 38 17.34 6.13 -1.94
CA VAL A 38 17.30 4.85 -1.25
C VAL A 38 17.95 3.86 -2.18
N GLN A 39 19.23 3.67 -1.90
CA GLN A 39 20.04 2.57 -2.38
C GLN A 39 19.21 1.29 -2.32
N THR A 40 19.05 0.67 -3.48
CA THR A 40 18.62 -0.70 -3.63
C THR A 40 19.54 -1.58 -2.78
N SER A 41 19.08 -2.01 -1.61
CA SER A 41 19.68 -3.13 -0.89
C SER A 41 19.39 -4.39 -1.70
N ASN A 42 20.28 -4.68 -2.65
CA ASN A 42 20.32 -5.99 -3.28
C ASN A 42 20.96 -6.96 -2.29
N ASN A 43 20.08 -7.72 -1.65
CA ASN A 43 20.28 -9.00 -1.01
C ASN A 43 21.35 -9.86 -1.73
N THR A 44 22.28 -10.51 -1.02
CA THR A 44 22.51 -11.97 -1.12
C THR A 44 23.67 -12.51 -0.26
N ASN A 45 23.37 -13.66 0.34
CA ASN A 45 24.27 -14.72 0.83
C ASN A 45 24.87 -14.62 2.24
N LYS A 46 24.10 -15.19 3.18
CA LYS A 46 24.59 -15.90 4.36
C LYS A 46 25.06 -17.30 3.94
N LYS A 47 26.37 -17.56 3.98
CA LYS A 47 26.95 -18.91 4.11
C LYS A 47 28.15 -18.84 5.04
#